data_AF-A0A7S1ZJT5-F1
#
_entry.id   AF-A0A7S1ZJT5-F1
#
_cell.length_a   1.000
_cell.length_b   1.000
_cell.length_c   1.000
_cell.angle_alpha   90.00
_cell.angle_beta   90.00
_cell.angle_gamma   90.00
#
_symmetry.space_group_name_H-M   'P 1'
#
loop_
_entity.id
_entity.type
_entity.pdbx_description
1 polymer ?
#
loop_
_entity_poly.entity_id
_entity_poly.type
_entity_poly.pdbx_seq_one_letter_code
_entity_poly.pdbx_strand_id
1 'polypeptide(L)'
;MRNSNVTRPKLGRKGDPRMNRAVCIRLANPRMSLVDALVAGGFTFPTKIKRRQNKSDPLILDSDGVSLNQRRNQLSKRLWQATKKTDEHLHRIVHSQEKALSERRNLLITIKNNTEDVASICGIETDVRSPQAYAHTSEQMHLLTCSHISQPSLSNPATLNESYKETGKEESIADFIRLMDILFEVPTDVLTNERLTLDDLMNKGRILDQTHNQQETQFYHDCY
;
A
#
# COMPACT_ATOMS: atom_id res chain seq x y z
N MET A 1 -46.81 24.48 11.77
CA MET A 1 -46.53 23.03 11.68
C MET A 1 -45.49 22.82 10.58
N ARG A 2 -44.27 22.38 10.91
CA ARG A 2 -43.20 22.13 9.90
C ARG A 2 -43.17 20.64 9.57
N ASN A 3 -43.45 20.30 8.31
CA ASN A 3 -43.29 18.95 7.79
C ASN A 3 -41.80 18.60 7.69
N SER A 4 -41.36 17.65 8.50
CA SER A 4 -40.03 17.04 8.43
C SER A 4 -39.97 16.07 7.24
N ASN A 5 -39.47 16.54 6.10
CA ASN A 5 -39.07 15.68 4.99
C ASN A 5 -37.84 14.86 5.39
N VAL A 6 -38.07 13.69 6.00
CA VAL A 6 -37.02 12.70 6.27
C VAL A 6 -36.61 12.08 4.93
N THR A 7 -35.54 12.60 4.33
CA THR A 7 -34.93 12.02 3.13
C THR A 7 -34.21 10.73 3.52
N ARG A 8 -34.84 9.58 3.23
CA ARG A 8 -34.15 8.29 3.38
C ARG A 8 -32.92 8.30 2.46
N PRO A 9 -31.73 7.93 2.95
CA PRO A 9 -30.55 7.84 2.11
C PRO A 9 -30.83 6.85 0.99
N LYS A 10 -30.76 7.31 -0.26
CA LYS A 10 -30.84 6.44 -1.43
C LYS A 10 -29.59 5.56 -1.41
N LEU A 11 -29.69 4.36 -0.85
CA LEU A 11 -28.70 3.32 -1.10
C LEU A 11 -28.65 3.14 -2.63
N GLY A 12 -27.52 3.54 -3.23
CA GLY A 12 -27.32 3.39 -4.66
C GLY A 12 -27.51 1.93 -5.06
N ARG A 13 -28.02 1.70 -6.28
CA ARG A 13 -28.14 0.34 -6.81
C ARG A 13 -26.74 -0.32 -6.79
N LYS A 14 -26.63 -1.51 -6.16
CA LYS A 14 -25.41 -2.31 -6.18
C LYS A 14 -25.00 -2.53 -7.65
N GLY A 15 -23.74 -2.27 -7.98
CA GLY A 15 -23.23 -2.39 -9.34
C GLY A 15 -23.35 -3.83 -9.86
N ASP A 16 -23.39 -4.01 -11.18
CA ASP A 16 -23.37 -5.35 -11.81
C ASP A 16 -22.15 -6.16 -11.31
N PRO A 17 -22.36 -7.31 -10.65
CA PRO A 17 -21.27 -8.10 -10.08
C PRO A 17 -20.31 -8.65 -11.15
N ARG A 18 -20.78 -8.90 -12.38
CA ARG A 18 -19.92 -9.33 -13.50
C ARG A 18 -18.96 -8.21 -13.91
N MET A 19 -19.44 -6.96 -13.88
CA MET A 19 -18.62 -5.80 -14.17
C MET A 19 -17.57 -5.56 -13.08
N ASN A 20 -17.90 -5.80 -11.80
CA ASN A 20 -16.91 -5.73 -10.72
C ASN A 20 -15.79 -6.77 -10.92
N ARG A 21 -16.14 -8.03 -11.22
CA ARG A 21 -15.16 -9.08 -11.54
C ARG A 21 -14.26 -8.69 -12.70
N ALA A 22 -14.85 -8.20 -13.80
CA ALA A 22 -14.08 -7.76 -14.98
C ALA A 22 -13.08 -6.64 -14.65
N VAL A 23 -13.45 -5.70 -13.76
CA VAL A 23 -12.55 -4.66 -13.26
C VAL A 23 -11.40 -5.28 -12.47
N CYS A 24 -11.69 -6.15 -11.49
CA CYS A 24 -10.66 -6.79 -10.66
C CYS A 24 -9.66 -7.60 -11.51
N ILE A 25 -10.16 -8.40 -12.46
CA ILE A 25 -9.32 -9.18 -13.40
C ILE A 25 -8.42 -8.27 -14.25
N ARG A 26 -8.96 -7.16 -14.74
CA ARG A 26 -8.20 -6.22 -15.59
C ARG A 26 -7.14 -5.45 -14.81
N LEU A 27 -7.43 -5.10 -13.55
CA LEU A 27 -6.47 -4.47 -12.64
C LEU A 27 -5.33 -5.44 -12.28
N ALA A 28 -5.67 -6.71 -12.02
CA ALA A 28 -4.67 -7.75 -11.78
C ALA A 28 -3.80 -8.03 -13.03
N ASN A 29 -4.39 -7.96 -14.24
CA ASN A 29 -3.70 -8.23 -15.49
C ASN A 29 -3.78 -7.05 -16.50
N PRO A 30 -2.94 -6.00 -16.36
CA PRO A 30 -2.93 -4.80 -17.21
C PRO A 30 -2.60 -5.02 -18.69
N ARG A 31 -2.16 -6.22 -19.09
CA ARG A 31 -1.96 -6.59 -20.49
C ARG A 31 -3.17 -7.28 -21.15
N MET A 32 -4.17 -7.70 -20.38
CA MET A 32 -5.38 -8.35 -20.88
C MET A 32 -6.25 -7.40 -21.71
N SER A 33 -6.90 -7.88 -22.78
CA SER A 33 -7.83 -7.02 -23.53
C SER A 33 -9.10 -6.73 -22.72
N LEU A 34 -9.76 -5.60 -22.98
CA LEU A 34 -11.04 -5.27 -22.32
C LEU A 34 -12.13 -6.32 -22.62
N VAL A 35 -12.11 -6.90 -23.82
CA VAL A 35 -13.10 -7.93 -24.20
C VAL A 35 -12.83 -9.22 -23.43
N ASP A 36 -11.58 -9.65 -23.34
CA ASP A 36 -11.22 -10.85 -22.58
C ASP A 36 -11.54 -10.69 -21.10
N ALA A 37 -11.30 -9.49 -20.53
CA ALA A 37 -11.67 -9.18 -19.15
C ALA A 37 -13.19 -9.22 -18.91
N LEU A 38 -14.00 -8.72 -19.88
CA LEU A 38 -15.45 -8.84 -19.81
C LEU A 38 -15.89 -10.31 -19.89
N VAL A 39 -15.31 -11.10 -20.79
CA VAL A 39 -15.63 -12.52 -20.91
C VAL A 39 -15.28 -13.27 -19.63
N ALA A 40 -14.09 -13.04 -19.07
CA ALA A 40 -13.66 -13.61 -17.80
C ALA A 40 -14.51 -13.15 -16.61
N GLY A 41 -15.06 -11.92 -16.66
CA GLY A 41 -16.03 -11.42 -15.68
C GLY A 41 -17.42 -12.05 -15.77
N GLY A 42 -17.70 -12.85 -16.81
CA GLY A 42 -18.98 -13.56 -17.00
C GLY A 42 -19.89 -12.96 -18.07
N PHE A 43 -19.41 -12.05 -18.93
CA PHE A 43 -20.18 -11.59 -20.08
C PHE A 43 -20.04 -12.56 -21.26
N THR A 44 -21.16 -13.01 -21.81
CA THR A 44 -21.16 -13.87 -23.00
C THR A 44 -21.44 -13.03 -24.23
N PHE A 45 -20.58 -13.13 -25.25
CA PHE A 45 -20.78 -12.49 -26.53
C PHE A 45 -20.66 -13.53 -27.67
N PRO A 46 -21.36 -13.34 -28.80
CA PRO A 46 -21.28 -14.27 -29.94
C PRO A 46 -19.84 -14.52 -30.41
N THR A 47 -19.47 -15.79 -30.62
CA THR A 47 -18.10 -16.30 -30.84
C THR A 47 -17.37 -15.73 -32.05
N LYS A 48 -18.03 -14.97 -32.93
CA LYS A 48 -17.44 -14.40 -34.15
C LYS A 48 -16.64 -13.10 -33.92
N ILE A 49 -16.46 -12.68 -32.67
CA ILE A 49 -15.67 -11.49 -32.33
C ILE A 49 -14.20 -11.84 -32.50
N LYS A 50 -13.64 -11.53 -33.67
CA LYS A 50 -12.19 -11.60 -33.84
C LYS A 50 -11.57 -10.64 -32.82
N ARG A 51 -10.61 -11.13 -32.02
CA ARG A 51 -9.89 -10.39 -30.95
C ARG A 51 -9.29 -9.03 -31.36
N ARG A 52 -9.29 -8.71 -32.66
CA ARG A 52 -8.77 -7.47 -33.25
C ARG A 52 -9.82 -6.55 -33.88
N GLN A 53 -11.12 -6.81 -33.69
CA GLN A 53 -12.15 -5.87 -34.12
C GLN A 53 -12.15 -4.65 -33.19
N ASN A 54 -11.34 -3.66 -33.57
CA ASN A 54 -11.37 -2.29 -33.05
C ASN A 54 -12.59 -1.51 -33.54
N LYS A 55 -13.43 -2.12 -34.38
CA LYS A 55 -14.64 -1.49 -34.89
C LYS A 55 -15.80 -1.80 -33.97
N SER A 56 -16.47 -0.75 -33.56
CA SER A 56 -17.74 -0.73 -32.85
C SER A 56 -18.81 -1.38 -33.73
N ASP A 57 -18.87 -2.70 -33.79
CA ASP A 57 -19.98 -3.39 -34.42
C ASP A 57 -21.17 -3.31 -33.45
N PRO A 58 -22.19 -2.48 -33.73
CA PRO A 58 -23.34 -2.30 -32.83
C PRO A 58 -24.19 -3.58 -32.70
N LEU A 59 -23.94 -4.57 -33.55
CA LEU A 59 -24.64 -5.84 -33.62
C LEU A 59 -24.20 -6.86 -32.56
N ILE A 60 -23.09 -6.62 -31.85
CA ILE A 60 -22.61 -7.53 -30.82
C ILE A 60 -23.31 -7.17 -29.51
N LEU A 61 -24.33 -7.94 -29.15
CA LEU A 61 -25.06 -7.82 -27.90
C LEU A 61 -24.67 -8.96 -26.94
N ASP A 62 -24.71 -8.67 -25.64
CA ASP A 62 -24.61 -9.68 -24.59
C ASP A 62 -25.94 -10.40 -24.33
N SER A 63 -25.95 -11.30 -23.35
CA SER A 63 -27.16 -12.02 -22.89
C SER A 63 -28.30 -11.10 -22.43
N ASP A 64 -27.99 -9.86 -22.06
CA ASP A 64 -28.95 -8.90 -21.52
C ASP A 64 -29.37 -7.87 -22.59
N GLY A 65 -28.96 -8.07 -23.85
CA GLY A 65 -29.23 -7.15 -24.95
C GLY A 65 -28.38 -5.87 -24.90
N VAL A 66 -27.32 -5.81 -24.09
CA VAL A 66 -26.42 -4.66 -23.98
C VAL A 66 -25.27 -4.81 -24.96
N SER A 67 -24.99 -3.76 -25.72
CA SER A 67 -23.91 -3.79 -26.70
C SER A 67 -22.53 -3.96 -26.07
N LEU A 68 -21.64 -4.69 -26.76
CA LEU A 68 -20.24 -4.85 -26.36
C LEU A 68 -19.55 -3.49 -26.16
N ASN A 69 -19.83 -2.51 -27.02
CA ASN A 69 -19.28 -1.16 -26.91
C ASN A 69 -19.69 -0.48 -25.59
N GLN A 70 -20.96 -0.61 -25.20
CA GLN A 70 -21.45 -0.08 -23.94
C GLN A 70 -20.76 -0.75 -22.74
N ARG A 71 -20.59 -2.08 -22.76
CA ARG A 71 -19.86 -2.80 -21.70
C ARG A 71 -18.38 -2.39 -21.63
N ARG A 72 -17.69 -2.22 -22.78
CA ARG A 72 -16.30 -1.72 -22.83
C ARG A 72 -16.19 -0.33 -22.22
N ASN A 73 -17.10 0.58 -22.57
CA ASN A 73 -17.10 1.94 -22.02
C ASN A 73 -17.38 1.94 -20.51
N GLN A 74 -18.27 1.08 -20.02
CA GLN A 74 -18.50 0.91 -18.59
C GLN A 74 -17.22 0.41 -17.88
N LEU A 75 -16.55 -0.60 -18.43
CA LEU A 75 -15.31 -1.12 -17.89
C LEU A 75 -14.21 -0.05 -17.87
N SER A 76 -13.97 0.66 -18.99
CA SER A 76 -12.98 1.73 -19.08
C SER A 76 -13.22 2.85 -18.06
N LYS A 77 -14.48 3.29 -17.90
CA LYS A 77 -14.82 4.32 -16.91
C LYS A 77 -14.54 3.85 -15.48
N ARG A 78 -14.88 2.60 -15.17
CA ARG A 78 -14.63 2.04 -13.83
C ARG A 78 -13.15 1.85 -13.53
N LEU A 79 -12.36 1.43 -14.52
CA LEU A 79 -10.90 1.35 -14.39
C LEU A 79 -10.31 2.73 -14.11
N TRP A 80 -10.71 3.75 -14.88
CA TRP A 80 -10.25 5.11 -14.64
C TRP A 80 -10.64 5.64 -13.25
N GLN A 81 -11.85 5.33 -12.76
CA GLN A 81 -12.25 5.69 -11.40
C GLN A 81 -11.43 4.97 -10.34
N ALA A 82 -11.08 3.70 -10.57
CA ALA A 82 -10.24 2.94 -9.65
C ALA A 82 -8.83 3.55 -9.59
N THR A 83 -8.20 3.82 -10.74
CA THR A 83 -6.87 4.42 -10.81
C THR A 83 -6.85 5.84 -10.26
N LYS A 84 -7.89 6.65 -10.51
CA LYS A 84 -7.97 8.01 -9.96
C LYS A 84 -8.03 8.00 -8.44
N LYS A 85 -8.79 7.07 -7.85
CA LYS A 85 -8.89 6.94 -6.39
C LYS A 85 -7.56 6.52 -5.77
N THR A 86 -6.82 5.62 -6.41
CA THR A 86 -5.48 5.24 -5.95
C THR A 86 -4.52 6.41 -6.04
N ASP A 87 -4.52 7.17 -7.14
CA ASP A 87 -3.65 8.34 -7.30
C ASP A 87 -3.96 9.44 -6.27
N GLU A 88 -5.24 9.75 -6.05
CA GLU A 88 -5.67 10.72 -5.02
C GLU A 88 -5.32 10.26 -3.60
N HIS A 89 -5.32 8.96 -3.34
CA HIS A 89 -4.92 8.42 -2.06
C HIS A 89 -3.40 8.52 -1.86
N LEU A 90 -2.61 8.12 -2.86
CA LEU A 90 -1.16 8.24 -2.86
C LEU A 90 -0.73 9.70 -2.69
N HIS A 91 -1.34 10.64 -3.41
CA HIS A 91 -1.05 12.06 -3.29
C HIS A 91 -1.32 12.59 -1.86
N ARG A 92 -2.39 12.12 -1.20
CA ARG A 92 -2.68 12.49 0.19
C ARG A 92 -1.64 11.95 1.17
N ILE A 93 -1.18 10.72 0.97
CA ILE A 93 -0.12 10.11 1.80
C ILE A 93 1.17 10.91 1.65
N VAL A 94 1.63 11.15 0.43
CA VAL A 94 2.86 11.89 0.15
C VAL A 94 2.80 13.29 0.75
N HIS A 95 1.70 14.02 0.53
CA HIS A 95 1.52 15.36 1.10
C HIS A 95 1.54 15.36 2.64
N SER A 96 0.93 14.35 3.27
CA SER A 96 0.97 14.19 4.73
C SER A 96 2.39 13.93 5.25
N GLN A 97 3.19 13.13 4.53
CA GLN A 97 4.58 12.86 4.89
C GLN A 97 5.47 14.10 4.73
N GLU A 98 5.32 14.85 3.64
CA GLU A 98 6.06 16.10 3.41
C GLU A 98 5.78 17.13 4.51
N LYS A 99 4.52 17.26 4.92
CA LYS A 99 4.13 18.13 6.03
C LYS A 99 4.82 17.73 7.33
N ALA A 100 4.78 16.45 7.69
CA ALA A 100 5.44 15.94 8.90
C ALA A 100 6.97 16.14 8.87
N LEU A 101 7.60 15.97 7.71
CA LEU A 101 9.03 16.22 7.54
C LEU A 101 9.37 17.71 7.66
N SER A 102 8.51 18.60 7.16
CA SER A 102 8.67 20.05 7.30
C SER A 102 8.58 20.47 8.77
N GLU A 103 7.59 19.96 9.51
CA GLU A 103 7.45 20.21 10.95
C GLU A 103 8.68 19.72 11.73
N ARG A 104 9.17 18.51 11.42
CA ARG A 104 10.40 17.97 12.04
C ARG A 104 11.64 18.81 11.75
N ARG A 105 11.80 19.32 10.52
CA ARG A 105 12.91 20.22 10.15
C ARG A 105 12.84 21.51 10.94
N ASN A 106 11.66 22.11 11.07
CA ASN A 106 11.48 23.34 11.84
C ASN A 106 11.84 23.14 13.33
N LEU A 107 11.41 22.02 13.93
CA LEU A 107 11.79 21.68 15.30
C LEU A 107 13.31 21.51 15.47
N LEU A 108 13.98 20.86 14.51
CA LEU A 108 15.44 20.69 14.55
C LEU A 108 16.17 22.03 14.48
N ILE A 109 15.68 22.97 13.66
CA ILE A 109 16.20 24.33 13.59
C ILE A 109 16.03 25.04 14.94
N THR A 110 14.86 24.93 15.57
CA THR A 110 14.61 25.52 16.90
C THR A 110 15.55 24.94 17.96
N ILE A 111 15.72 23.62 17.99
CA ILE A 111 16.63 22.95 18.94
C ILE A 111 18.06 23.46 18.73
N LYS A 112 18.52 23.54 17.47
CA LYS A 112 19.87 23.99 17.14
C LYS A 112 20.13 25.43 17.63
N ASN A 113 19.19 26.34 17.37
CA ASN A 113 19.31 27.72 17.80
C ASN A 113 19.38 27.83 19.34
N ASN A 114 18.52 27.10 20.05
CA ASN A 114 18.53 27.08 21.51
C ASN A 114 19.82 26.48 22.09
N THR A 115 20.43 25.49 21.43
CA THR A 115 21.71 24.91 21.90
C THR A 115 22.89 25.86 21.73
N GLU A 116 22.89 26.68 20.66
CA GLU A 116 23.91 27.71 20.44
C GLU A 116 23.78 28.83 21.50
N ASP A 117 22.56 29.21 21.86
CA ASP A 117 22.30 30.19 22.92
C ASP A 117 22.76 29.69 24.30
N VAL A 118 22.49 28.42 24.63
CA VAL A 118 22.95 27.83 25.91
C VAL A 118 24.48 27.74 25.97
N ALA A 119 25.15 27.35 24.87
CA ALA A 119 26.61 27.31 24.82
C ALA A 119 27.23 28.70 25.04
N SER A 120 26.61 29.74 24.45
CA SER A 120 27.00 31.14 24.63
C SER A 120 26.83 31.61 26.09
N ILE A 121 25.72 31.26 26.76
CA ILE A 121 25.44 31.63 28.16
C ILE A 121 26.42 30.96 29.13
N CYS A 122 26.79 29.71 28.90
CA CYS A 122 27.64 28.96 29.84
C CYS A 122 29.14 29.26 29.71
N GLY A 123 29.57 30.12 28.76
CA GLY A 123 30.99 30.44 28.55
C GLY A 123 31.84 29.21 28.20
N ILE A 124 31.20 28.14 27.71
CA ILE A 124 31.90 26.96 27.23
C ILE A 124 32.38 27.31 25.83
N GLU A 125 33.60 27.80 25.71
CA GLU A 125 34.28 27.90 24.42
C GLU A 125 34.44 26.48 23.87
N THR A 126 33.50 26.06 23.03
CA THR A 126 33.67 24.84 22.26
C THR A 126 34.73 25.12 21.20
N ASP A 127 36.00 24.89 21.56
CA ASP A 127 37.10 24.94 20.61
C ASP A 127 37.03 23.67 19.73
N VAL A 128 36.10 23.68 18.75
CA VAL A 128 35.79 22.54 17.86
C VAL A 128 36.94 22.22 16.89
N ARG A 129 38.11 22.84 17.05
CA ARG A 129 39.24 22.73 16.11
C ARG A 129 40.28 21.67 16.45
N SER A 130 40.09 20.83 17.47
CA SER A 130 40.99 19.68 17.73
C SER A 130 40.30 18.33 17.47
N PRO A 131 40.54 17.70 16.30
CA PRO A 131 40.03 16.36 15.99
C PRO A 131 40.55 15.23 16.91
N GLN A 132 41.52 15.49 17.80
CA GLN A 132 42.17 14.44 18.60
C GLN A 132 41.47 14.13 19.94
N ALA A 133 40.51 14.94 20.40
CA ALA A 133 39.89 14.74 21.72
C ALA A 133 38.67 13.79 21.74
N TYR A 134 38.13 13.39 20.58
CA TYR A 134 36.92 12.56 20.50
C TYR A 134 37.14 11.05 20.73
N ALA A 135 38.39 10.58 20.78
CA ALA A 135 38.66 9.16 20.99
C ALA A 135 38.44 8.71 22.45
N HIS A 136 38.55 9.61 23.44
CA HIS A 136 38.58 9.20 24.86
C HIS A 136 37.24 9.31 25.61
N THR A 137 36.26 10.07 25.11
CA THR A 137 34.97 10.27 25.81
C THR A 137 33.87 9.32 25.33
N SER A 138 34.03 8.70 24.16
CA SER A 138 33.10 7.68 23.65
C SER A 138 33.13 6.39 24.47
N GLU A 139 34.32 5.96 24.94
CA GLU A 139 34.45 4.76 25.79
C GLU A 139 33.83 4.95 27.19
N GLN A 140 33.86 6.15 27.77
CA GLN A 140 33.30 6.36 29.11
C GLN A 140 31.76 6.51 29.13
N MET A 141 31.16 7.04 28.06
CA MET A 141 29.70 7.13 27.96
C MET A 141 29.03 5.78 27.64
N HIS A 142 29.75 4.84 27.03
CA HIS A 142 29.24 3.49 26.79
C HIS A 142 29.23 2.61 28.07
N LEU A 143 30.01 2.98 29.11
CA LEU A 143 30.03 2.27 30.39
C LEU A 143 28.95 2.74 31.38
N LEU A 144 28.41 3.95 31.22
CA LEU A 144 27.38 4.50 32.11
C LEU A 144 25.93 4.19 31.68
N THR A 145 25.71 3.69 30.47
CA THR A 145 24.37 3.32 29.99
C THR A 145 24.02 1.83 30.17
N CYS A 146 24.97 0.99 30.61
CA CYS A 146 24.75 -0.46 30.76
C CYS A 146 24.46 -0.94 32.20
N SER A 147 24.44 -0.08 33.22
CA SER A 147 24.39 -0.54 34.64
C SER A 147 23.08 -0.29 35.39
N HIS A 148 22.05 0.31 34.78
CA HIS A 148 20.76 0.59 35.46
C HIS A 148 19.53 0.24 34.59
N ILE A 149 19.45 -1.00 34.11
CA ILE A 149 18.19 -1.58 33.65
C ILE A 149 17.86 -2.77 34.55
N SER A 150 17.30 -2.47 35.72
CA SER A 150 16.50 -3.45 36.47
C SER A 150 15.34 -3.85 35.58
N GLN A 151 15.34 -5.11 35.18
CA GLN A 151 14.26 -5.73 34.41
C GLN A 151 12.96 -5.65 35.22
N PRO A 152 11.90 -4.98 34.73
CA PRO A 152 10.59 -5.14 35.33
C PRO A 152 10.09 -6.56 35.06
N SER A 153 9.79 -7.28 36.14
CA SER A 153 9.17 -8.59 36.14
C SER A 153 7.92 -8.62 35.26
N LEU A 154 7.90 -9.54 34.30
CA LEU A 154 6.75 -9.89 33.47
C LEU A 154 5.57 -10.31 34.34
N SER A 155 4.59 -9.41 34.51
CA SER A 155 3.25 -9.75 34.98
C SER A 155 2.27 -9.75 33.81
N ASN A 156 1.81 -10.95 33.45
CA ASN A 156 0.55 -11.33 32.77
C ASN A 156 0.00 -10.47 31.60
N PRO A 157 -0.09 -11.02 30.37
CA PRO A 157 -0.64 -10.33 29.20
C PRO A 157 -2.18 -10.28 29.13
N ALA A 158 -2.89 -10.27 30.26
CA ALA A 158 -4.35 -10.47 30.28
C ALA A 158 -5.21 -9.18 30.31
N THR A 159 -4.64 -7.98 30.37
CA THR A 159 -5.44 -6.75 30.65
C THR A 159 -5.16 -5.54 29.76
N LEU A 160 -4.69 -5.73 28.51
CA LEU A 160 -4.56 -4.64 27.53
C LEU A 160 -5.52 -4.78 26.34
N ASN A 161 -6.77 -5.18 26.60
CA ASN A 161 -7.78 -5.37 25.56
C ASN A 161 -9.01 -4.45 25.67
N GLU A 162 -8.97 -3.39 26.49
CA GLU A 162 -10.15 -2.55 26.74
C GLU A 162 -10.05 -1.07 26.35
N SER A 163 -8.94 -0.59 25.77
CA SER A 163 -8.78 0.85 25.48
C SER A 163 -8.78 1.27 24.01
N TYR A 164 -9.10 0.37 23.06
CA TYR A 164 -9.14 0.71 21.62
C TYR A 164 -10.41 0.27 20.89
N LYS A 165 -11.53 0.10 21.60
CA LYS A 165 -12.85 -0.13 20.98
C LYS A 165 -13.53 1.18 20.59
N GLU A 166 -12.91 2.01 19.75
CA GLU A 166 -13.65 3.18 19.23
C GLU A 166 -13.11 3.81 17.95
N THR A 167 -12.62 3.05 16.98
CA THR A 167 -12.78 3.42 15.56
C THR A 167 -12.66 2.18 14.68
N GLY A 168 -13.77 1.76 14.05
CA GLY A 168 -13.81 0.60 13.14
C GLY A 168 -13.05 0.85 11.83
N LYS A 169 -11.71 0.88 11.89
CA LYS A 169 -10.80 1.06 10.75
C LYS A 169 -9.50 0.24 10.87
N GLU A 170 -9.55 -0.93 11.50
CA GLU A 170 -8.36 -1.77 11.67
C GLU A 170 -7.93 -2.53 10.40
N GLU A 171 -8.77 -2.61 9.37
CA GLU A 171 -8.42 -3.39 8.16
C GLU A 171 -7.40 -2.69 7.25
N SER A 172 -7.17 -1.38 7.37
CA SER A 172 -6.42 -0.63 6.35
C SER A 172 -4.88 -0.72 6.46
N ILE A 173 -4.31 -0.99 7.64
CA ILE A 173 -2.85 -0.96 7.81
C ILE A 173 -2.23 -2.31 7.46
N ALA A 174 -2.87 -3.41 7.86
CA ALA A 174 -2.44 -4.75 7.48
C ALA A 174 -2.53 -4.96 5.97
N ASP A 175 -3.58 -4.44 5.33
CA ASP A 175 -3.74 -4.48 3.87
C ASP A 175 -2.72 -3.60 3.15
N PHE A 176 -2.39 -2.43 3.70
CA PHE A 176 -1.35 -1.57 3.13
C PHE A 176 0.05 -2.19 3.23
N ILE A 177 0.37 -2.85 4.34
CA ILE A 177 1.63 -3.59 4.50
C ILE A 177 1.69 -4.75 3.50
N ARG A 178 0.61 -5.52 3.32
CA ARG A 178 0.54 -6.59 2.32
C ARG A 178 0.66 -6.07 0.88
N LEU A 179 0.08 -4.92 0.57
CA LEU A 179 0.14 -4.32 -0.77
C LEU A 179 1.53 -3.77 -1.09
N MET A 180 2.26 -3.30 -0.08
CA MET A 180 3.65 -2.88 -0.22
C MET A 180 4.61 -4.07 -0.32
N ASP A 181 4.38 -5.15 0.42
CA ASP A 181 5.18 -6.39 0.29
C ASP A 181 5.04 -7.03 -1.10
N ILE A 182 3.84 -6.97 -1.70
CA ILE A 182 3.60 -7.46 -3.08
C ILE A 182 4.26 -6.57 -4.15
N LEU A 183 4.43 -5.28 -3.88
CA LEU A 183 5.03 -4.33 -4.82
C LEU A 183 6.54 -4.15 -4.65
N PHE A 184 7.08 -4.53 -3.49
CA PHE A 184 8.49 -4.42 -3.12
C PHE A 184 9.06 -5.76 -2.61
N GLU A 185 8.84 -6.86 -3.33
CA GLU A 185 9.79 -7.99 -3.30
C GLU A 185 11.12 -7.53 -3.93
N VAL A 186 11.83 -6.64 -3.24
CA VAL A 186 13.26 -6.46 -3.41
C VAL A 186 13.89 -7.56 -2.55
N PRO A 187 14.57 -8.55 -3.14
CA PRO A 187 15.22 -9.59 -2.37
C PRO A 187 16.17 -8.95 -1.36
N THR A 188 15.88 -9.08 -0.06
CA THR A 188 16.76 -8.59 1.01
C THR A 188 18.04 -9.41 1.18
N ASP A 189 18.29 -10.38 0.29
CA ASP A 189 19.46 -11.27 0.37
C ASP A 189 20.72 -10.72 -0.31
N VAL A 190 20.70 -9.51 -0.89
CA VAL A 190 21.91 -8.93 -1.54
C VAL A 190 22.69 -8.03 -0.57
N LEU A 191 23.02 -8.52 0.62
CA LEU A 191 24.08 -7.95 1.46
C LEU A 191 24.86 -9.03 2.24
N THR A 192 25.03 -10.22 1.65
CA THR A 192 26.15 -11.10 2.03
C THR A 192 26.92 -11.48 0.77
N ASN A 193 28.22 -11.20 0.78
CA ASN A 193 29.15 -11.50 -0.30
C ASN A 193 29.44 -13.01 -0.37
N GLU A 194 28.42 -13.84 -0.55
CA GLU A 194 28.60 -15.25 -0.84
C GLU A 194 28.28 -15.52 -2.31
N ARG A 195 29.28 -16.06 -3.00
CA ARG A 195 29.33 -16.29 -4.43
C ARG A 195 28.38 -17.45 -4.76
N LEU A 196 27.11 -17.13 -5.05
CA LEU A 196 26.12 -18.10 -5.51
C LEU A 196 26.65 -18.90 -6.70
N THR A 197 26.57 -20.22 -6.60
CA THR A 197 27.03 -21.13 -7.65
C THR A 197 26.00 -21.24 -8.77
N LEU A 198 26.44 -21.57 -9.99
CA LEU A 198 25.56 -21.69 -11.16
C LEU A 198 24.45 -22.75 -10.95
N ASP A 199 24.70 -23.74 -10.10
CA ASP A 199 23.75 -24.80 -9.77
C ASP A 199 22.59 -24.30 -8.88
N ASP A 200 22.83 -23.31 -8.01
CA ASP A 200 21.78 -22.69 -7.18
C ASP A 200 20.79 -21.87 -8.02
N LEU A 201 21.28 -21.25 -9.09
CA LEU A 201 20.45 -20.47 -10.01
C LEU A 201 19.53 -21.36 -10.86
N MET A 202 19.99 -22.57 -11.20
CA MET A 202 19.23 -23.54 -12.00
C MET A 202 18.13 -24.22 -11.18
N ASN A 203 18.31 -24.40 -9.88
CA ASN A 203 17.27 -25.00 -9.01
C ASN A 203 16.16 -24.01 -8.61
N LYS A 204 16.44 -22.70 -8.50
CA LYS A 204 15.41 -21.69 -8.21
C LYS A 204 14.37 -21.53 -9.33
N GLY A 205 14.70 -21.90 -10.57
CA GLY A 205 13.77 -21.86 -11.70
C GLY A 205 12.62 -22.87 -11.64
N ARG A 206 12.67 -23.91 -10.80
CA ARG A 206 11.62 -24.95 -10.72
C ARG A 206 10.54 -24.70 -9.65
N ILE A 207 10.77 -23.78 -8.70
CA ILE A 207 9.86 -23.56 -7.57
C ILE A 207 8.76 -22.52 -7.90
N LEU A 208 8.99 -21.67 -8.91
CA LEU A 208 8.06 -20.60 -9.30
C LEU A 208 6.78 -21.09 -10.01
N ASP A 209 6.74 -22.33 -10.52
CA ASP A 209 5.55 -22.86 -11.20
C ASP A 209 4.48 -23.43 -10.24
N GLN A 210 4.79 -23.63 -8.96
CA GLN A 210 3.84 -24.23 -8.00
C GLN A 210 3.09 -23.22 -7.12
N THR A 211 3.62 -22.01 -6.92
CA THR A 211 3.01 -21.01 -6.03
C THR A 211 1.91 -20.18 -6.70
N HIS A 212 1.79 -20.22 -8.02
CA HIS A 212 0.78 -19.44 -8.75
C HIS A 212 -0.65 -19.97 -8.61
N ASN A 213 -0.85 -21.19 -8.07
CA ASN A 213 -2.16 -21.82 -7.99
C ASN A 213 -2.89 -21.61 -6.63
N GLN A 214 -2.25 -20.98 -5.63
CA GLN A 214 -2.86 -20.76 -4.30
C GLN A 214 -3.28 -19.30 -4.05
N GLN A 215 -2.66 -18.32 -4.71
CA GLN A 215 -2.97 -16.89 -4.50
C GLN A 215 -4.25 -16.41 -5.23
N GLU A 216 -4.80 -17.18 -6.18
CA GLU A 216 -6.03 -16.81 -6.88
C GLU A 216 -7.28 -16.83 -5.97
N THR A 217 -7.25 -17.45 -4.79
CA THR A 217 -8.46 -17.57 -3.95
C THR A 217 -8.67 -16.40 -2.98
N GLN A 218 -7.62 -15.69 -2.56
CA GLN A 218 -7.74 -14.64 -1.54
C GLN A 218 -8.19 -13.28 -2.11
N PHE A 219 -7.78 -12.93 -3.34
CA PHE A 219 -8.09 -11.64 -3.98
C PHE A 219 -9.59 -11.44 -4.29
N TYR A 220 -10.38 -12.52 -4.32
CA TYR A 220 -11.82 -12.43 -4.58
C TYR A 220 -12.64 -11.92 -3.40
N HIS A 221 -12.09 -11.87 -2.18
CA HIS A 221 -12.86 -11.44 -1.01
C HIS A 221 -12.96 -9.92 -0.83
N ASP A 222 -11.97 -9.14 -1.27
CA ASP A 222 -11.93 -7.68 -1.05
C ASP A 222 -12.63 -6.86 -2.16
N CYS A 223 -13.08 -7.54 -3.22
CA CYS A 223 -13.81 -6.91 -4.34
C CYS A 223 -15.35 -6.85 -4.13
N TYR A 224 -15.90 -7.24 -2.97
CA TYR A 224 -17.35 -7.43 -2.75
C TYR A 224 -17.99 -6.68 -1.59
#